data_AF-A0A381VVS2-F1
#
_entry.id   AF-A0A381VVS2-F1
#
_cell.length_a   1.000
_cell.length_b   1.000
_cell.length_c   1.000
_cell.angle_alpha   90.00
_cell.angle_beta   90.00
_cell.angle_gamma   90.00
#
_symmetry.space_group_name_H-M   'P 1'
#
loop_
_entity.id
_entity.type
_entity.pdbx_description
1 polymer ?
#
loop_
_entity_poly.entity_id
_entity_poly.type
_entity_poly.pdbx_seq_one_letter_code
_entity_poly.pdbx_strand_id
1 'polypeptide(L)'
;VKLISRLILYPLCLYVAIWCWGGFRDAYENMQLDRYSVESDEGEGLPAAVGGEPSGEVNLTPTNAPPAKVEKTRPAKTQSSPRGGKTNQVEIAGQTEPPEKKGGMMVYFSGMLGALLVFALLVARDLGHLIGERVGGNYLTKSNKSQKADMYEDAEAIWADGAYVDAIDSFREYIKVYPGEYHAYKRIAEIYEKDLGSFRAAALEYEEMLEMDIPKSRWGWVAIHLCNLYSGKLDDSDRALALLQRVASECSETTAGQKARDRLAKIAAG
;
A
#
# COMPACT_ATOMS: atom_id res chain seq x y z
N VAL A 1 10.12 -20.51 12.89
CA VAL A 1 11.29 -19.64 12.57
C VAL A 1 10.91 -18.17 12.33
N LYS A 2 10.08 -17.83 11.32
CA LYS A 2 9.76 -16.42 10.95
C LYS A 2 9.32 -15.51 12.12
N LEU A 3 8.46 -15.98 13.03
CA LEU A 3 7.97 -15.21 14.19
C LEU A 3 9.04 -14.86 15.22
N ILE A 4 9.94 -15.80 15.54
CA ILE A 4 11.01 -15.58 16.54
C ILE A 4 12.05 -14.59 16.01
N SER A 5 12.37 -14.68 14.71
CA SER A 5 13.26 -13.72 14.05
C SER A 5 12.71 -12.29 14.08
N ARG A 6 11.38 -12.11 13.88
CA ARG A 6 10.71 -10.80 14.02
C ARG A 6 10.79 -10.25 15.45
N LEU A 7 10.46 -11.07 16.45
CA LEU A 7 10.50 -10.68 17.87
C LEU A 7 11.88 -10.23 18.35
N ILE A 8 12.96 -10.66 17.71
CA ILE A 8 14.34 -10.24 18.01
C ILE A 8 14.75 -9.02 17.17
N LEU A 9 14.36 -8.96 15.89
CA LEU A 9 14.79 -7.91 14.96
C LEU A 9 14.21 -6.53 15.29
N TYR A 10 12.93 -6.44 15.65
CA TYR A 10 12.28 -5.17 16.01
C TYR A 10 12.93 -4.47 17.22
N PRO A 11 13.13 -5.12 18.38
CA PRO A 11 13.81 -4.48 19.51
C PRO A 11 15.30 -4.21 19.23
N LEU A 12 15.97 -5.02 18.39
CA LEU A 12 17.35 -4.76 17.96
C LEU A 12 17.45 -3.45 17.16
N CYS A 13 16.56 -3.23 16.18
CA CYS A 13 16.52 -1.98 15.41
C CYS A 13 16.21 -0.76 16.28
N LEU A 14 15.26 -0.87 17.22
CA LEU A 14 14.96 0.20 18.18
C LEU A 14 16.15 0.49 19.11
N TYR A 15 16.81 -0.54 19.63
CA TYR A 15 18.00 -0.38 20.47
C TYR A 15 19.13 0.34 19.74
N VAL A 16 19.42 -0.04 18.49
CA VAL A 16 20.43 0.63 17.66
C VAL A 16 20.05 2.08 17.37
N ALA A 17 18.78 2.37 17.07
CA ALA A 17 18.31 3.74 16.86
C ALA A 17 18.45 4.62 18.11
N ILE A 18 18.09 4.10 19.29
CA ILE A 18 18.23 4.80 20.58
C ILE A 18 19.71 5.03 20.92
N TRP A 19 20.57 4.03 20.68
CA TRP A 19 22.01 4.15 20.93
C TRP A 19 22.68 5.17 20.00
N CYS A 20 22.36 5.16 18.70
CA CYS A 20 22.82 6.17 17.74
C CYS A 20 22.30 7.57 18.07
N TRP A 21 21.06 7.69 18.57
CA TRP A 21 20.51 8.97 19.04
C TRP A 21 21.29 9.53 20.23
N GLY A 22 21.65 8.70 21.21
CA GLY A 22 22.52 9.08 22.33
C GLY A 22 23.87 9.61 21.86
N GLY A 23 24.60 8.82 21.05
CA GLY A 23 25.90 9.24 20.51
C GLY A 23 25.85 10.49 19.62
N PHE A 24 24.77 10.68 18.86
CA PHE A 24 24.55 11.92 18.10
C PHE A 24 24.26 13.12 19.00
N ARG A 25 23.41 12.95 20.03
CA ARG A 25 23.08 13.99 21.00
C ARG A 25 24.31 14.45 21.75
N ASP A 26 25.10 13.52 22.28
CA ASP A 26 26.32 13.83 23.02
C ASP A 26 27.33 14.56 22.11
N ALA A 27 27.48 14.13 20.85
CA ALA A 27 28.33 14.83 19.88
C ALA A 27 27.82 16.25 19.56
N TYR A 28 26.51 16.45 19.49
CA TYR A 28 25.89 17.75 19.21
C TYR A 28 25.99 18.73 20.41
N GLU A 29 25.73 18.25 21.63
CA GLU A 29 25.85 19.06 22.85
C GLU A 29 27.32 19.48 23.09
N ASN A 30 28.28 18.58 22.89
CA ASN A 30 29.72 18.93 22.95
C ASN A 30 30.11 19.97 21.88
N MET A 31 29.58 19.88 20.67
CA MET A 31 29.86 20.87 19.61
C MET A 31 29.21 22.24 19.85
N GLN A 32 28.13 22.31 20.63
CA GLN A 32 27.55 23.57 21.11
C GLN A 32 28.39 24.15 22.26
N LEU A 33 28.85 23.30 23.20
CA LEU A 33 29.74 23.71 24.30
C LEU A 33 31.05 24.29 23.76
N ASP A 34 31.74 23.60 22.83
CA ASP A 34 32.97 24.11 22.20
C ASP A 34 32.74 25.47 21.52
N ARG A 35 31.56 25.72 20.93
CA ARG A 35 31.24 27.01 20.29
C ARG A 35 31.04 28.14 21.30
N TYR A 36 30.31 27.90 22.38
CA TYR A 36 30.09 28.89 23.45
C TYR A 36 31.35 29.15 24.28
N SER A 37 32.24 28.17 24.42
CA SER A 37 33.53 28.34 25.10
C SER A 37 34.46 29.29 24.34
N VAL A 38 34.44 29.26 22.99
CA VAL A 38 35.24 30.17 22.15
C VAL A 38 34.77 31.62 22.24
N GLU A 39 33.46 31.88 22.39
CA GLU A 39 32.93 33.24 22.56
C GLU A 39 33.15 33.83 23.97
N SER A 40 33.63 33.02 24.94
CA SER A 40 33.83 33.46 26.33
C SER A 40 35.26 33.86 26.69
N ASP A 41 36.23 33.68 25.80
CA ASP A 41 37.68 33.85 26.08
C ASP A 41 38.28 35.12 25.43
N GLU A 42 37.48 35.92 24.69
CA GLU A 42 37.88 37.23 24.17
C GLU A 42 37.58 38.38 25.16
N GLY A 43 38.10 38.27 26.39
CA GLY A 43 37.99 39.36 27.36
C GLY A 43 38.81 39.18 28.62
N GLU A 44 39.98 39.84 28.69
CA GLU A 44 40.62 40.49 29.86
C GLU A 44 42.01 41.02 29.43
N GLY A 45 42.27 42.34 29.53
CA GLY A 45 43.52 42.93 29.00
C GLY A 45 43.61 44.46 28.96
N LEU A 46 43.32 45.16 30.06
CA LEU A 46 43.52 46.61 30.25
C LEU A 46 45.02 46.95 30.49
N PRO A 47 45.53 48.21 30.33
CA PRO A 47 44.87 49.43 30.82
C PRO A 47 45.08 50.79 30.09
N ALA A 48 44.26 51.75 30.54
CA ALA A 48 44.57 53.17 30.84
C ALA A 48 43.98 54.32 29.97
N ALA A 49 43.46 55.30 30.72
CA ALA A 49 43.36 56.75 30.45
C ALA A 49 42.10 57.39 29.79
N VAL A 50 41.22 57.88 30.69
CA VAL A 50 40.58 59.23 30.70
C VAL A 50 39.67 59.66 29.53
N GLY A 51 38.35 59.63 29.79
CA GLY A 51 37.56 60.88 29.91
C GLY A 51 36.58 61.27 28.78
N GLY A 52 35.31 61.49 29.16
CA GLY A 52 34.41 62.42 28.45
C GLY A 52 33.18 61.82 27.77
N GLU A 53 32.06 61.72 28.50
CA GLU A 53 30.70 61.83 27.94
C GLU A 53 30.41 63.31 27.54
N PRO A 54 29.37 63.65 26.71
CA PRO A 54 28.04 63.03 26.71
C PRO A 54 27.24 62.91 25.39
N SER A 55 26.17 62.10 25.48
CA SER A 55 24.79 62.30 24.96
C SER A 55 24.52 62.93 23.57
N GLY A 56 23.73 62.23 22.74
CA GLY A 56 23.10 62.80 21.53
C GLY A 56 22.11 61.83 20.88
N GLU A 57 20.89 62.29 20.61
CA GLU A 57 19.71 61.48 20.22
C GLU A 57 19.13 61.94 18.85
N VAL A 58 18.23 61.12 18.26
CA VAL A 58 17.22 61.48 17.23
C VAL A 58 17.63 61.48 15.73
N ASN A 59 17.11 60.46 15.01
CA ASN A 59 16.42 60.43 13.69
C ASN A 59 16.62 61.55 12.62
N LEU A 60 16.69 61.14 11.33
CA LEU A 60 15.61 61.34 10.32
C LEU A 60 16.08 61.08 8.85
N THR A 61 15.42 60.15 8.15
CA THR A 61 15.25 60.16 6.68
C THR A 61 14.05 61.04 6.31
N PRO A 62 13.93 61.64 5.09
CA PRO A 62 13.23 60.90 4.00
C PRO A 62 13.46 61.33 2.51
N THR A 63 13.06 60.45 1.58
CA THR A 63 12.17 60.72 0.42
C THR A 63 12.67 61.12 -1.02
N ASN A 64 12.25 60.27 -1.99
CA ASN A 64 11.77 60.49 -3.37
C ASN A 64 12.68 60.84 -4.60
N ALA A 65 12.91 59.78 -5.40
CA ALA A 65 12.31 59.50 -6.73
C ALA A 65 12.88 60.05 -8.08
N PRO A 66 12.71 59.29 -9.22
CA PRO A 66 13.40 59.43 -10.53
C PRO A 66 12.42 60.01 -11.62
N PRO A 67 12.44 59.78 -12.98
CA PRO A 67 13.24 58.91 -13.90
C PRO A 67 13.67 59.47 -15.29
N ALA A 68 14.58 58.76 -16.00
CA ALA A 68 14.54 58.45 -17.47
C ALA A 68 15.83 57.73 -17.99
N LYS A 69 15.93 57.18 -19.21
CA LYS A 69 15.18 56.08 -19.90
C LYS A 69 15.93 55.70 -21.22
N VAL A 70 16.05 54.39 -21.56
CA VAL A 70 16.53 53.79 -22.86
C VAL A 70 17.94 54.21 -23.37
N GLU A 71 18.64 53.51 -24.29
CA GLU A 71 18.28 52.48 -25.29
C GLU A 71 19.41 51.40 -25.46
N LYS A 72 19.08 50.32 -26.17
CA LYS A 72 19.88 49.08 -26.40
C LYS A 72 21.16 49.27 -27.24
N THR A 73 22.09 48.30 -27.17
CA THR A 73 22.42 47.35 -28.28
C THR A 73 23.52 46.35 -27.89
N ARG A 74 23.44 45.11 -28.41
CA ARG A 74 24.44 44.03 -28.27
C ARG A 74 24.64 43.33 -29.62
N PRO A 75 25.87 42.97 -30.01
CA PRO A 75 26.12 41.79 -30.84
C PRO A 75 27.13 40.82 -30.18
N ALA A 76 27.44 39.71 -30.85
CA ALA A 76 28.16 38.57 -30.28
C ALA A 76 29.17 37.93 -31.25
N LYS A 77 30.04 37.04 -30.72
CA LYS A 77 30.86 36.02 -31.44
C LYS A 77 32.07 36.57 -32.26
N THR A 78 33.22 35.90 -32.47
CA THR A 78 33.73 34.54 -32.12
C THR A 78 35.29 34.51 -32.08
N GLN A 79 35.90 33.62 -31.28
CA GLN A 79 37.22 32.92 -31.44
C GLN A 79 38.54 33.68 -31.77
N SER A 80 39.59 33.36 -30.99
CA SER A 80 40.78 32.65 -31.51
C SER A 80 41.58 31.95 -30.39
N SER A 81 42.31 30.89 -30.73
CA SER A 81 43.31 30.21 -29.89
C SER A 81 44.32 29.53 -30.82
N PRO A 82 45.62 29.45 -30.46
CA PRO A 82 46.20 28.10 -30.41
C PRO A 82 47.29 27.87 -29.33
N ARG A 83 47.19 26.69 -28.70
CA ARG A 83 48.27 25.67 -28.56
C ARG A 83 49.56 26.01 -27.80
N GLY A 84 49.79 25.30 -26.70
CA GLY A 84 51.14 25.08 -26.11
C GLY A 84 51.07 24.49 -24.70
N GLY A 85 51.20 23.18 -24.55
CA GLY A 85 51.08 22.52 -23.24
C GLY A 85 52.41 21.99 -22.70
N LYS A 86 52.47 21.76 -21.38
CA LYS A 86 53.17 20.64 -20.72
C LYS A 86 52.78 20.59 -19.23
N THR A 87 52.56 19.37 -18.74
CA THR A 87 52.32 19.05 -17.33
C THR A 87 53.64 18.76 -16.61
N ASN A 88 53.75 19.11 -15.32
CA ASN A 88 54.09 18.18 -14.22
C ASN A 88 54.64 18.91 -12.97
N GLN A 89 54.32 18.31 -11.81
CA GLN A 89 54.97 18.43 -10.49
C GLN A 89 54.94 19.81 -9.78
N VAL A 90 54.20 19.83 -8.66
CA VAL A 90 54.76 20.32 -7.39
C VAL A 90 54.69 19.18 -6.38
N GLU A 91 55.85 19.02 -5.76
CA GLU A 91 56.32 18.16 -4.67
C GLU A 91 55.35 17.92 -3.50
N ILE A 92 55.45 16.74 -2.88
CA ILE A 92 54.78 16.41 -1.62
C ILE A 92 55.58 17.04 -0.47
N ALA A 93 55.01 18.06 0.16
CA ALA A 93 55.41 18.51 1.50
C ALA A 93 54.16 18.52 2.39
N GLY A 94 54.14 17.67 3.41
CA GLY A 94 52.94 17.42 4.19
C GLY A 94 52.62 18.53 5.18
N GLN A 95 51.35 18.95 5.20
CA GLN A 95 50.68 19.42 6.40
C GLN A 95 49.40 18.60 6.58
N THR A 96 49.50 17.55 7.39
CA THR A 96 48.33 16.84 7.91
C THR A 96 47.77 17.66 9.07
N GLU A 97 46.94 18.65 8.76
CA GLU A 97 46.01 19.16 9.77
C GLU A 97 45.07 18.01 10.15
N PRO A 98 44.89 17.71 11.45
CA PRO A 98 43.98 16.66 11.86
C PRO A 98 42.55 17.08 11.50
N PRO A 99 41.73 16.21 10.88
CA PRO A 99 40.33 16.54 10.68
C PRO A 99 39.67 16.74 12.04
N GLU A 100 39.09 17.92 12.25
CA GLU A 100 38.21 18.20 13.40
C GLU A 100 37.18 17.09 13.58
N LYS A 101 36.68 16.91 14.82
CA LYS A 101 35.84 15.78 15.28
C LYS A 101 34.46 15.59 14.58
N LYS A 102 34.25 16.14 13.39
CA LYS A 102 33.03 16.03 12.55
C LYS A 102 32.75 14.61 12.03
N GLY A 103 33.77 13.74 11.96
CA GLY A 103 33.62 12.37 11.45
C GLY A 103 32.64 11.49 12.24
N GLY A 104 32.64 11.58 13.58
CA GLY A 104 31.76 10.76 14.43
C GLY A 104 30.28 11.11 14.25
N MET A 105 29.95 12.40 14.26
CA MET A 105 28.57 12.88 14.12
C MET A 105 27.90 12.42 12.81
N MET A 106 28.64 12.42 11.70
CA MET A 106 28.11 11.96 10.41
C MET A 106 27.88 10.44 10.36
N VAL A 107 28.67 9.66 11.12
CA VAL A 107 28.49 8.21 11.26
C VAL A 107 27.25 7.89 12.09
N TYR A 108 27.02 8.58 13.22
CA TYR A 108 25.79 8.38 14.01
C TYR A 108 24.53 8.81 13.24
N PHE A 109 24.57 9.92 12.50
CA PHE A 109 23.45 10.37 11.69
C PHE A 109 23.12 9.39 10.54
N SER A 110 24.13 8.90 9.81
CA SER A 110 23.93 7.92 8.73
C SER A 110 23.48 6.55 9.24
N GLY A 111 23.99 6.10 10.40
CA GLY A 111 23.53 4.89 11.10
C GLY A 111 22.06 4.99 11.53
N MET A 112 21.66 6.13 12.13
CA MET A 112 20.27 6.41 12.51
C MET A 112 19.35 6.42 11.28
N LEU A 113 19.73 7.13 10.21
CA LEU A 113 18.91 7.21 8.99
C LEU A 113 18.76 5.83 8.33
N GLY A 114 19.84 5.04 8.26
CA GLY A 114 19.78 3.66 7.77
C GLY A 114 18.87 2.76 8.60
N ALA A 115 18.96 2.84 9.94
CA ALA A 115 18.09 2.09 10.84
C ALA A 115 16.61 2.47 10.69
N LEU A 116 16.30 3.76 10.56
CA LEU A 116 14.94 4.26 10.34
C LEU A 116 14.37 3.82 8.97
N LEU A 117 15.17 3.84 7.91
CA LEU A 117 14.75 3.37 6.59
C LEU A 117 14.49 1.86 6.57
N VAL A 118 15.36 1.06 7.19
CA VAL A 118 15.15 -0.40 7.32
C VAL A 118 13.92 -0.69 8.18
N PHE A 119 13.74 0.02 9.28
CA PHE A 119 12.53 -0.10 10.12
C PHE A 119 11.27 0.27 9.34
N ALA A 120 11.27 1.38 8.59
CA ALA A 120 10.14 1.79 7.77
C ALA A 120 9.80 0.76 6.68
N LEU A 121 10.80 0.14 6.04
CA LEU A 121 10.59 -0.93 5.05
C LEU A 121 10.07 -2.23 5.67
N LEU A 122 10.56 -2.60 6.87
CA LEU A 122 10.03 -3.76 7.61
C LEU A 122 8.60 -3.53 8.07
N VAL A 123 8.29 -2.33 8.57
CA VAL A 123 6.94 -1.91 8.96
C VAL A 123 6.04 -1.90 7.73
N ALA A 124 6.43 -1.30 6.60
CA ALA A 124 5.64 -1.31 5.37
C ALA A 124 5.37 -2.73 4.84
N ARG A 125 6.35 -3.63 4.94
CA ARG A 125 6.20 -5.04 4.55
C ARG A 125 5.22 -5.81 5.45
N ASP A 126 5.31 -5.67 6.76
CA ASP A 126 4.48 -6.43 7.70
C ASP A 126 3.10 -5.77 7.95
N LEU A 127 2.95 -4.44 7.79
CA LEU A 127 1.64 -3.76 7.75
C LEU A 127 0.95 -3.90 6.38
N GLY A 128 1.67 -4.19 5.30
CA GLY A 128 1.09 -4.45 3.98
C GLY A 128 0.05 -5.58 3.99
N HIS A 129 0.19 -6.56 4.88
CA HIS A 129 -0.77 -7.65 5.10
C HIS A 129 -1.88 -7.34 6.12
N LEU A 130 -1.88 -6.17 6.78
CA LEU A 130 -2.81 -5.83 7.86
C LEU A 130 -3.56 -4.50 7.65
N ILE A 131 -3.09 -3.62 6.77
CA ILE A 131 -3.67 -2.30 6.52
C ILE A 131 -4.40 -2.21 5.17
N GLY A 132 -4.26 -3.22 4.29
CA GLY A 132 -4.98 -3.30 3.02
C GLY A 132 -6.50 -3.15 3.15
N GLU A 133 -7.09 -3.56 4.28
CA GLU A 133 -8.54 -3.62 4.46
C GLU A 133 -9.20 -2.42 5.18
N ARG A 134 -8.46 -1.47 5.81
CA ARG A 134 -9.10 -0.55 6.79
C ARG A 134 -8.83 0.95 6.73
N VAL A 135 -7.95 1.48 5.86
CA VAL A 135 -7.69 2.95 5.82
C VAL A 135 -7.68 3.57 4.41
N GLY A 136 -7.92 2.79 3.34
CA GLY A 136 -7.86 3.29 1.96
C GLY A 136 -9.13 3.98 1.41
N GLY A 137 -10.24 4.03 2.17
CA GLY A 137 -11.59 4.12 1.58
C GLY A 137 -12.31 5.47 1.53
N ASN A 138 -11.77 6.56 2.08
CA ASN A 138 -12.64 7.65 2.58
C ASN A 138 -12.62 9.03 1.89
N TYR A 139 -11.96 9.18 0.72
CA TYR A 139 -11.85 10.49 0.02
C TYR A 139 -12.21 10.51 -1.46
N LEU A 140 -12.72 9.41 -2.02
CA LEU A 140 -13.40 9.44 -3.31
C LEU A 140 -14.81 8.87 -3.12
N THR A 141 -15.83 9.69 -3.36
CA THR A 141 -17.22 9.22 -3.49
C THR A 141 -17.35 8.39 -4.77
N LYS A 142 -16.85 7.15 -4.73
CA LYS A 142 -17.04 6.16 -5.80
C LYS A 142 -18.54 5.99 -6.03
N SER A 143 -18.96 5.96 -7.29
CA SER A 143 -20.36 5.64 -7.60
C SER A 143 -20.68 4.23 -7.13
N ASN A 144 -21.92 3.97 -6.72
CA ASN A 144 -22.34 2.64 -6.25
C ASN A 144 -22.06 1.54 -7.29
N LYS A 145 -22.18 1.87 -8.59
CA LYS A 145 -21.79 0.95 -9.69
C LYS A 145 -20.29 0.64 -9.73
N SER A 146 -19.43 1.60 -9.40
CA SER A 146 -17.97 1.38 -9.28
C SER A 146 -17.68 0.51 -8.07
N GLN A 147 -18.21 0.86 -6.89
CA GLN A 147 -18.01 0.05 -5.68
C GLN A 147 -18.44 -1.41 -5.86
N LYS A 148 -19.58 -1.63 -6.53
CA LYS A 148 -20.06 -2.97 -6.88
C LYS A 148 -19.09 -3.72 -7.80
N ALA A 149 -18.51 -3.07 -8.80
CA ALA A 149 -17.52 -3.70 -9.68
C ALA A 149 -16.26 -4.04 -8.89
N ASP A 150 -15.70 -3.05 -8.19
CA ASP A 150 -14.47 -3.18 -7.39
C ASP A 150 -14.57 -4.35 -6.38
N MET A 151 -15.62 -4.39 -5.56
CA MET A 151 -15.80 -5.46 -4.56
C MET A 151 -15.93 -6.86 -5.19
N TYR A 152 -16.51 -6.97 -6.39
CA TYR A 152 -16.62 -8.25 -7.09
C TYR A 152 -15.28 -8.65 -7.70
N GLU A 153 -14.54 -7.71 -8.29
CA GLU A 153 -13.20 -7.93 -8.84
C GLU A 153 -12.18 -8.29 -7.76
N ASP A 154 -12.24 -7.65 -6.59
CA ASP A 154 -11.41 -8.00 -5.42
C ASP A 154 -11.67 -9.45 -4.95
N ALA A 155 -12.94 -9.88 -4.87
CA ALA A 155 -13.30 -11.25 -4.52
C ALA A 155 -12.84 -12.29 -5.57
N GLU A 156 -12.94 -11.96 -6.86
CA GLU A 156 -12.40 -12.78 -7.96
C GLU A 156 -10.87 -12.84 -7.94
N ALA A 157 -10.19 -11.78 -7.52
CA ALA A 157 -8.73 -11.76 -7.38
C ALA A 157 -8.25 -12.66 -6.24
N ILE A 158 -8.95 -12.65 -5.09
CA ILE A 158 -8.67 -13.57 -3.97
C ILE A 158 -8.92 -15.02 -4.39
N TRP A 159 -9.98 -15.29 -5.18
CA TRP A 159 -10.22 -16.61 -5.77
C TRP A 159 -9.09 -17.04 -6.70
N ALA A 160 -8.59 -16.14 -7.54
CA ALA A 160 -7.51 -16.41 -8.50
C ALA A 160 -6.15 -16.68 -7.83
N ASP A 161 -5.90 -16.18 -6.61
CA ASP A 161 -4.73 -16.53 -5.77
C ASP A 161 -4.86 -17.93 -5.12
N GLY A 162 -6.02 -18.58 -5.25
CA GLY A 162 -6.31 -19.88 -4.61
C GLY A 162 -6.74 -19.78 -3.15
N ALA A 163 -6.97 -18.57 -2.64
CA ALA A 163 -7.45 -18.30 -1.28
C ALA A 163 -8.98 -18.52 -1.19
N TYR A 164 -9.43 -19.75 -1.46
CA TYR A 164 -10.84 -20.09 -1.70
C TYR A 164 -11.80 -19.72 -0.55
N VAL A 165 -11.37 -19.87 0.70
CA VAL A 165 -12.20 -19.52 1.87
C VAL A 165 -12.34 -18.01 2.00
N ASP A 166 -11.23 -17.28 1.90
CA ASP A 166 -11.21 -15.81 1.95
C ASP A 166 -12.01 -15.21 0.77
N ALA A 167 -11.98 -15.85 -0.40
CA ALA A 167 -12.79 -15.49 -1.55
C ALA A 167 -14.30 -15.68 -1.27
N ILE A 168 -14.69 -16.79 -0.64
CA ILE A 168 -16.09 -17.02 -0.21
C ILE A 168 -16.51 -15.94 0.78
N ASP A 169 -15.69 -15.62 1.79
CA ASP A 169 -16.01 -14.58 2.77
C ASP A 169 -16.14 -13.19 2.11
N SER A 170 -15.29 -12.88 1.12
CA SER A 170 -15.39 -11.67 0.31
C SER A 170 -16.69 -11.63 -0.54
N PHE A 171 -17.05 -12.72 -1.21
CA PHE A 171 -18.34 -12.82 -1.93
C PHE A 171 -19.55 -12.75 -0.98
N ARG A 172 -19.43 -13.25 0.26
CA ARG A 172 -20.47 -13.10 1.29
C ARG A 172 -20.61 -11.65 1.73
N GLU A 173 -19.52 -10.91 1.91
CA GLU A 173 -19.58 -9.47 2.21
C GLU A 173 -20.19 -8.68 1.05
N TYR A 174 -19.81 -9.00 -0.20
CA TYR A 174 -20.43 -8.46 -1.40
C TYR A 174 -21.96 -8.69 -1.41
N ILE A 175 -22.44 -9.89 -1.11
CA ILE A 175 -23.87 -10.22 -1.07
C ILE A 175 -24.63 -9.45 0.04
N LYS A 176 -23.99 -9.15 1.18
CA LYS A 176 -24.62 -8.32 2.23
C LYS A 176 -24.91 -6.90 1.75
N VAL A 177 -24.01 -6.33 0.94
CA VAL A 177 -24.16 -4.99 0.34
C VAL A 177 -25.10 -5.03 -0.87
N TYR A 178 -25.04 -6.10 -1.66
CA TYR A 178 -25.78 -6.30 -2.90
C TYR A 178 -26.61 -7.59 -2.86
N PRO A 179 -27.72 -7.63 -2.11
CA PRO A 179 -28.60 -8.79 -2.05
C PRO A 179 -29.26 -9.04 -3.41
N GLY A 180 -29.46 -10.32 -3.76
CA GLY A 180 -30.05 -10.72 -5.05
C GLY A 180 -29.05 -10.90 -6.20
N GLU A 181 -27.76 -10.65 -6.00
CA GLU A 181 -26.74 -10.79 -7.04
C GLU A 181 -26.38 -12.26 -7.36
N TYR A 182 -27.18 -12.87 -8.24
CA TYR A 182 -27.05 -14.24 -8.74
C TYR A 182 -25.61 -14.70 -9.03
N HIS A 183 -24.76 -13.82 -9.57
CA HIS A 183 -23.39 -14.17 -9.95
C HIS A 183 -22.49 -14.47 -8.75
N ALA A 184 -22.64 -13.76 -7.62
CA ALA A 184 -21.85 -14.01 -6.42
C ALA A 184 -22.27 -15.32 -5.74
N TYR A 185 -23.58 -15.58 -5.60
CA TYR A 185 -24.08 -16.88 -5.11
C TYR A 185 -23.57 -18.03 -5.98
N LYS A 186 -23.68 -17.90 -7.31
CA LYS A 186 -23.14 -18.90 -8.25
C LYS A 186 -21.65 -19.15 -8.04
N ARG A 187 -20.87 -18.09 -7.81
CA ARG A 187 -19.42 -18.21 -7.62
C ARG A 187 -19.09 -18.94 -6.31
N ILE A 188 -19.75 -18.63 -5.21
CA ILE A 188 -19.60 -19.36 -3.93
C ILE A 188 -19.93 -20.85 -4.12
N ALA A 189 -21.04 -21.17 -4.78
CA ALA A 189 -21.42 -22.55 -5.08
C ALA A 189 -20.35 -23.28 -5.92
N GLU A 190 -19.80 -22.63 -6.94
CA GLU A 190 -18.75 -23.19 -7.79
C GLU A 190 -17.42 -23.39 -7.05
N ILE A 191 -17.05 -22.51 -6.11
CA ILE A 191 -15.85 -22.67 -5.28
C ILE A 191 -16.01 -23.89 -4.37
N TYR A 192 -17.16 -24.03 -3.70
CA TYR A 192 -17.43 -25.23 -2.89
C TYR A 192 -17.43 -26.52 -3.74
N GLU A 193 -18.00 -26.49 -4.95
CA GLU A 193 -18.12 -27.67 -5.81
C GLU A 193 -16.77 -28.10 -6.41
N LYS A 194 -16.00 -27.16 -6.96
CA LYS A 194 -14.85 -27.44 -7.83
C LYS A 194 -13.51 -27.31 -7.12
N ASP A 195 -13.36 -26.28 -6.29
CA ASP A 195 -12.08 -25.94 -5.67
C ASP A 195 -11.90 -26.61 -4.31
N LEU A 196 -12.98 -26.65 -3.49
CA LEU A 196 -12.97 -27.25 -2.16
C LEU A 196 -13.50 -28.69 -2.11
N GLY A 197 -14.20 -29.16 -3.14
CA GLY A 197 -14.84 -30.50 -3.17
C GLY A 197 -15.92 -30.70 -2.10
N SER A 198 -16.41 -29.62 -1.49
CA SER A 198 -17.44 -29.62 -0.45
C SER A 198 -18.83 -29.67 -1.07
N PHE A 199 -19.16 -30.81 -1.67
CA PHE A 199 -20.41 -31.01 -2.42
C PHE A 199 -21.68 -30.71 -1.60
N ARG A 200 -21.65 -30.92 -0.27
CA ARG A 200 -22.77 -30.60 0.61
C ARG A 200 -22.94 -29.10 0.84
N ALA A 201 -21.83 -28.34 0.92
CA ALA A 201 -21.90 -26.87 0.99
C ALA A 201 -22.37 -26.28 -0.35
N ALA A 202 -21.80 -26.77 -1.47
CA ALA A 202 -22.24 -26.37 -2.82
C ALA A 202 -23.73 -26.62 -3.05
N ALA A 203 -24.28 -27.74 -2.54
CA ALA A 203 -25.71 -28.01 -2.62
C ALA A 203 -26.54 -26.96 -1.88
N LEU A 204 -26.15 -26.58 -0.66
CA LEU A 204 -26.84 -25.54 0.11
C LEU A 204 -26.83 -24.19 -0.63
N GLU A 205 -25.71 -23.78 -1.23
CA GLU A 205 -25.67 -22.55 -2.03
C GLU A 205 -26.59 -22.61 -3.25
N TYR A 206 -26.62 -23.76 -3.93
CA TYR A 206 -27.55 -23.94 -5.06
C TYR A 206 -29.01 -24.00 -4.60
N GLU A 207 -29.32 -24.47 -3.39
CA GLU A 207 -30.67 -24.43 -2.80
C GLU A 207 -31.10 -22.98 -2.54
N GLU A 208 -30.26 -22.17 -1.88
CA GLU A 208 -30.49 -20.72 -1.69
C GLU A 208 -30.73 -20.00 -3.04
N MET A 209 -29.97 -20.37 -4.08
CA MET A 209 -30.17 -19.84 -5.44
C MET A 209 -31.51 -20.22 -6.09
N LEU A 210 -32.19 -21.28 -5.64
CA LEU A 210 -33.54 -21.65 -6.10
C LEU A 210 -34.66 -20.87 -5.38
N GLU A 211 -34.36 -20.21 -4.26
CA GLU A 211 -35.28 -19.33 -3.54
C GLU A 211 -35.22 -17.87 -4.07
N MET A 212 -34.19 -17.51 -4.82
CA MET A 212 -34.03 -16.21 -5.44
C MET A 212 -35.08 -15.95 -6.55
N ASP A 213 -35.55 -14.70 -6.68
CA ASP A 213 -36.31 -14.26 -7.85
C ASP A 213 -35.37 -14.12 -9.07
N ILE A 214 -35.22 -15.23 -9.81
CA ILE A 214 -34.40 -15.31 -11.03
C ILE A 214 -35.22 -15.84 -12.21
N PRO A 215 -34.92 -15.43 -13.45
CA PRO A 215 -35.64 -15.90 -14.63
C PRO A 215 -35.64 -17.43 -14.73
N LYS A 216 -36.80 -18.04 -15.03
CA LYS A 216 -36.99 -19.51 -15.13
C LYS A 216 -35.89 -20.25 -15.89
N SER A 217 -35.32 -19.65 -16.93
CA SER A 217 -34.17 -20.21 -17.66
C SER A 217 -32.95 -20.42 -16.74
N ARG A 218 -32.56 -19.43 -15.93
CA ARG A 218 -31.47 -19.56 -14.94
C ARG A 218 -31.83 -20.55 -13.85
N TRP A 219 -33.04 -20.43 -13.28
CA TRP A 219 -33.54 -21.33 -12.24
C TRP A 219 -33.46 -22.81 -12.67
N GLY A 220 -33.94 -23.11 -13.88
CA GLY A 220 -33.89 -24.46 -14.44
C GLY A 220 -32.46 -24.99 -14.60
N TRP A 221 -31.49 -24.15 -14.97
CA TRP A 221 -30.09 -24.56 -15.02
C TRP A 221 -29.48 -24.80 -13.64
N VAL A 222 -29.73 -23.93 -12.64
CA VAL A 222 -29.31 -24.14 -11.24
C VAL A 222 -29.88 -25.46 -10.72
N ALA A 223 -31.18 -25.70 -10.89
CA ALA A 223 -31.83 -26.92 -10.46
C ALA A 223 -31.31 -28.18 -11.20
N ILE A 224 -30.93 -28.08 -12.47
CA ILE A 224 -30.25 -29.16 -13.20
C ILE A 224 -28.84 -29.41 -12.66
N HIS A 225 -28.09 -28.39 -12.24
CA HIS A 225 -26.79 -28.56 -11.58
C HIS A 225 -26.94 -29.25 -10.23
N LEU A 226 -27.83 -28.75 -9.37
CA LEU A 226 -28.16 -29.33 -8.07
C LEU A 226 -28.67 -30.79 -8.18
N CYS A 227 -29.51 -31.09 -9.17
CA CYS A 227 -29.95 -32.46 -9.48
C CYS A 227 -28.76 -33.41 -9.76
N ASN A 228 -27.76 -32.97 -10.56
CA ASN A 228 -26.56 -33.79 -10.80
C ASN A 228 -25.73 -34.00 -9.52
N LEU A 229 -25.70 -32.99 -8.65
CA LEU A 229 -24.96 -33.02 -7.40
C LEU A 229 -25.59 -34.02 -6.42
N TYR A 230 -26.92 -33.99 -6.29
CA TYR A 230 -27.69 -34.97 -5.53
C TYR A 230 -27.50 -36.40 -6.05
N SER A 231 -27.79 -36.67 -7.34
CA SER A 231 -27.69 -38.02 -7.90
C SER A 231 -26.25 -38.54 -8.08
N GLY A 232 -25.23 -37.69 -7.91
CA GLY A 232 -23.85 -38.00 -8.31
C GLY A 232 -22.82 -37.97 -7.19
N LYS A 233 -22.86 -36.95 -6.32
CA LYS A 233 -21.85 -36.76 -5.24
C LYS A 233 -22.42 -36.91 -3.85
N LEU A 234 -23.74 -36.79 -3.69
CA LEU A 234 -24.44 -36.89 -2.41
C LEU A 234 -25.27 -38.18 -2.27
N ASP A 235 -25.35 -38.98 -3.34
CA ASP A 235 -26.11 -40.24 -3.42
C ASP A 235 -27.62 -40.10 -3.07
N ASP A 236 -28.15 -38.90 -3.25
CA ASP A 236 -29.54 -38.53 -2.91
C ASP A 236 -30.41 -38.58 -4.17
N SER A 237 -30.64 -39.80 -4.66
CA SER A 237 -31.38 -40.03 -5.91
C SER A 237 -32.85 -39.60 -5.81
N ASP A 238 -33.46 -39.66 -4.63
CA ASP A 238 -34.85 -39.25 -4.41
C ASP A 238 -35.02 -37.73 -4.52
N ARG A 239 -34.17 -36.93 -3.86
CA ARG A 239 -34.19 -35.46 -4.03
C ARG A 239 -33.80 -35.06 -5.45
N ALA A 240 -32.86 -35.76 -6.07
CA ALA A 240 -32.50 -35.53 -7.47
C ALA A 240 -33.70 -35.74 -8.41
N LEU A 241 -34.46 -36.82 -8.24
CA LEU A 241 -35.64 -37.14 -9.06
C LEU A 241 -36.77 -36.13 -8.83
N ALA A 242 -37.08 -35.80 -7.58
CA ALA A 242 -38.10 -34.81 -7.23
C ALA A 242 -37.76 -33.42 -7.83
N LEU A 243 -36.51 -32.98 -7.72
CA LEU A 243 -36.06 -31.72 -8.33
C LEU A 243 -36.12 -31.76 -9.87
N LEU A 244 -35.76 -32.90 -10.48
CA LEU A 244 -35.84 -33.07 -11.93
C LEU A 244 -37.28 -32.99 -12.45
N GLN A 245 -38.24 -33.57 -11.71
CA GLN A 245 -39.68 -33.45 -12.00
C GLN A 245 -40.14 -32.00 -11.92
N ARG A 246 -39.71 -31.24 -10.90
CA ARG A 246 -39.99 -29.80 -10.78
C ARG A 246 -39.43 -28.99 -11.95
N VAL A 247 -38.21 -29.26 -12.41
CA VAL A 247 -37.66 -28.58 -13.61
C VAL A 247 -38.47 -28.90 -14.86
N ALA A 248 -38.93 -30.13 -15.03
CA ALA A 248 -39.73 -30.54 -16.19
C ALA A 248 -41.09 -29.83 -16.27
N SER A 249 -41.70 -29.52 -15.11
CA SER A 249 -43.00 -28.83 -15.01
C SER A 249 -42.89 -27.31 -14.91
N GLU A 250 -42.13 -26.78 -13.96
CA GLU A 250 -42.04 -25.34 -13.67
C GLU A 250 -41.35 -24.56 -14.80
N CYS A 251 -40.42 -25.21 -15.50
CA CYS A 251 -39.59 -24.61 -16.56
C CYS A 251 -39.89 -25.23 -17.95
N SER A 252 -41.14 -25.62 -18.21
CA SER A 252 -41.56 -26.39 -19.39
C SER A 252 -41.03 -25.86 -20.73
N GLU A 253 -41.09 -24.55 -20.93
CA GLU A 253 -40.72 -23.83 -22.16
C GLU A 253 -39.22 -23.56 -22.31
N THR A 254 -38.40 -24.04 -21.38
CA THR A 254 -36.94 -23.79 -21.36
C THR A 254 -36.14 -24.99 -21.84
N THR A 255 -34.90 -24.75 -22.28
CA THR A 255 -33.94 -25.81 -22.60
C THR A 255 -33.61 -26.71 -21.40
N ALA A 256 -33.63 -26.15 -20.18
CA ALA A 256 -33.48 -26.93 -18.95
C ALA A 256 -34.69 -27.86 -18.70
N GLY A 257 -35.91 -27.38 -18.93
CA GLY A 257 -37.15 -28.16 -18.86
C GLY A 257 -37.19 -29.30 -19.88
N GLN A 258 -36.76 -29.05 -21.12
CA GLN A 258 -36.62 -30.13 -22.12
C GLN A 258 -35.59 -31.17 -21.66
N LYS A 259 -34.40 -30.74 -21.22
CA LYS A 259 -33.36 -31.64 -20.69
C LYS A 259 -33.84 -32.45 -19.48
N ALA A 260 -34.72 -31.89 -18.65
CA ALA A 260 -35.34 -32.61 -17.55
C ALA A 260 -36.31 -33.70 -18.03
N ARG A 261 -37.21 -33.38 -18.97
CA ARG A 261 -38.10 -34.37 -19.61
C ARG A 261 -37.34 -35.49 -20.30
N ASP A 262 -36.30 -35.17 -21.06
CA ASP A 262 -35.45 -36.16 -21.76
C ASP A 262 -34.77 -37.12 -20.78
N ARG A 263 -34.39 -36.65 -19.59
CA ARG A 263 -33.81 -37.48 -18.52
C ARG A 263 -34.88 -38.35 -17.85
N LEU A 264 -36.04 -37.79 -17.53
CA LEU A 264 -37.16 -38.55 -16.94
C LEU A 264 -37.64 -39.66 -17.88
N ALA A 265 -37.73 -39.40 -19.19
CA ALA A 265 -38.08 -40.40 -20.18
C ALA A 265 -37.07 -41.56 -20.24
N LYS A 266 -35.77 -41.29 -20.05
CA LYS A 266 -34.73 -42.33 -19.97
C LYS A 266 -34.82 -43.15 -18.70
N ILE A 267 -35.13 -42.51 -17.56
CA ILE A 267 -35.32 -43.19 -16.27
C ILE A 267 -36.56 -44.10 -16.33
N ALA A 268 -37.63 -43.69 -17.01
CA ALA A 268 -38.84 -44.49 -17.16
C ALA A 268 -38.74 -45.63 -18.21
N ALA A 269 -37.65 -45.69 -18.98
CA ALA A 269 -37.43 -46.67 -20.05
C ALA A 269 -36.32 -47.69 -19.75
N GLY A 270 -35.67 -47.59 -18.58
CA GLY A 270 -34.68 -48.52 -18.06
C GLY A 270 -35.21 -49.37 -16.91
#